data_AF-A0A7X0SEW3-F1
#
_entry.id   AF-A0A7X0SEW3-F1
#
_cell.length_a   1.000
_cell.length_b   1.000
_cell.length_c   1.000
_cell.angle_alpha   90.00
_cell.angle_beta   90.00
_cell.angle_gamma   90.00
#
_symmetry.space_group_name_H-M   'P 1'
#
loop_
_entity.id
_entity.type
_entity.pdbx_description
1 polymer ?
#
loop_
_entity_poly.entity_id
_entity_poly.type
_entity_poly.pdbx_seq_one_letter_code
_entity_poly.pdbx_strand_id
1 'polypeptide(L)' 'MKCTVCSEEVDMFDICDNCGWQNNGPKEKEGDLQGPNKMTLKEAKQAFKKGEKIM' A
#
# COMPACT_ATOMS: atom_id res chain seq x y z
N MET A 1 10.66 -2.49 6.53
CA MET A 1 9.44 -2.17 7.32
C MET A 1 8.30 -3.03 6.79
N LYS A 2 7.21 -3.19 7.52
CA LYS A 2 6.09 -4.01 7.06
C LYS A 2 5.17 -3.22 6.14
N CYS A 3 4.90 -3.76 4.95
CA CYS A 3 3.91 -3.20 4.03
C CYS A 3 2.55 -3.11 4.73
N THR A 4 1.95 -1.92 4.72
CA THR A 4 0.66 -1.67 5.39
C THR A 4 -0.52 -2.41 4.75
N VAL A 5 -0.34 -2.94 3.53
CA VAL A 5 -1.34 -3.72 2.79
C VAL A 5 -1.17 -5.23 3.03
N CYS A 6 0.01 -5.78 2.75
CA CYS A 6 0.22 -7.23 2.71
C CYS A 6 1.18 -7.77 3.78
N SER A 7 1.78 -6.91 4.61
CA SER A 7 2.77 -7.27 5.64
C SER A 7 4.08 -7.90 5.14
N GLU A 8 4.36 -7.86 3.84
CA GLU A 8 5.68 -8.21 3.29
C GLU A 8 6.74 -7.18 3.74
N GLU A 9 8.01 -7.57 3.77
CA GLU A 9 9.09 -6.60 3.94
C GLU A 9 9.19 -5.66 2.75
N VAL A 10 9.37 -4.37 3.06
CA VAL A 10 9.50 -3.31 2.06
C VAL A 10 10.24 -2.13 2.69
N ASP A 11 11.00 -1.41 1.88
CA ASP A 11 11.70 -0.22 2.33
C ASP A 11 10.76 0.98 2.49
N MET A 12 11.22 1.95 3.28
CA MET A 12 10.46 3.19 3.49
C MET A 12 10.43 3.99 2.18
N PHE A 13 9.26 4.47 1.79
CA PHE A 13 9.05 5.19 0.53
C PHE A 13 9.21 4.33 -0.74
N ASP A 14 9.27 3.00 -0.59
CA ASP A 14 9.39 2.05 -1.70
C ASP A 14 8.05 1.36 -2.04
N ILE A 15 7.99 0.83 -3.26
CA ILE A 15 6.87 0.04 -3.79
C ILE A 15 7.06 -1.41 -3.34
N CYS A 16 6.04 -1.97 -2.70
CA CYS A 16 6.08 -3.38 -2.30
C CYS A 16 6.00 -4.29 -3.53
N ASP A 17 7.04 -5.09 -3.78
CA ASP A 17 7.07 -6.03 -4.93
C ASP A 17 5.94 -7.07 -4.92
N ASN A 18 5.42 -7.41 -3.74
CA ASN A 18 4.37 -8.42 -3.60
C ASN A 18 2.97 -7.89 -3.97
N CYS A 19 2.64 -6.66 -3.55
CA CYS A 19 1.29 -6.13 -3.72
C CYS A 19 1.20 -4.87 -4.58
N GLY A 20 2.32 -4.19 -4.86
CA GLY A 20 2.39 -2.96 -5.67
C GLY A 20 2.05 -1.67 -4.91
N TRP A 21 1.77 -1.72 -3.62
CA TRP A 21 1.51 -0.52 -2.81
C TRP A 21 2.81 0.24 -2.53
N GLN A 22 2.84 1.56 -2.77
CA GLN A 22 3.93 2.40 -2.27
C GLN A 22 3.70 2.81 -0.84
N ASN A 23 4.66 2.50 0.03
CA ASN A 23 4.60 2.84 1.45
C ASN A 23 5.00 4.29 1.67
N ASN A 24 4.23 5.04 2.47
CA ASN A 24 4.54 6.45 2.78
C ASN A 24 5.09 6.66 4.21
N GLY A 25 5.62 5.59 4.82
CA GLY A 25 6.21 5.63 6.15
C GLY A 25 5.17 5.68 7.30
N PRO A 26 5.59 6.02 8.53
CA PRO A 26 4.78 5.80 9.74
C PRO A 26 3.52 6.68 9.88
N LYS A 27 3.40 7.75 9.09
CA LYS A 27 2.28 8.70 9.17
C LYS A 27 1.21 8.47 8.09
N GLU A 28 1.25 7.31 7.44
CA GLU A 28 0.31 6.93 6.40
C GLU A 28 -1.13 6.91 6.95
N LYS A 29 -2.05 7.62 6.28
CA LYS A 29 -3.47 7.66 6.62
C LYS A 29 -4.29 6.80 5.67
N GLU A 30 -5.35 6.19 6.19
CA GLU A 30 -6.15 5.24 5.40
C GLU A 30 -6.99 5.86 4.29
N GLY A 31 -7.41 7.12 4.43
CA GLY A 31 -8.38 7.76 3.54
C GLY A 31 -7.79 8.73 2.52
N ASP A 32 -6.49 9.01 2.59
CA ASP A 32 -5.83 9.96 1.70
C ASP A 32 -5.10 9.21 0.59
N LEU A 33 -5.14 9.75 -0.63
CA LEU A 33 -4.18 9.37 -1.67
C LEU A 33 -2.80 9.85 -1.25
N GLN A 34 -1.80 8.99 -1.40
CA GLN A 34 -0.44 9.31 -0.99
C GLN A 34 0.55 8.95 -2.08
N GLY A 35 1.39 9.91 -2.43
CA GLY A 35 2.36 9.77 -3.52
C GLY A 35 1.67 9.42 -4.85
N PRO A 36 2.17 8.42 -5.59
CA PRO A 36 1.64 7.95 -6.87
C PRO A 36 0.54 6.89 -6.74
N ASN A 37 0.14 6.48 -5.52
CA ASN A 37 -0.94 5.52 -5.34
C ASN A 37 -2.25 6.09 -5.94
N LYS A 38 -3.00 5.28 -6.69
CA LYS A 38 -4.26 5.72 -7.34
C LYS A 38 -5.51 5.39 -6.53
N MET A 39 -5.32 4.77 -5.38
CA MET A 39 -6.37 4.42 -4.42
C MET A 39 -5.90 4.70 -3.01
N THR A 40 -6.85 4.81 -2.09
CA THR A 40 -6.58 4.96 -0.66
C THR A 40 -5.99 3.67 -0.08
N LEU A 41 -5.28 3.75 1.04
CA LEU A 41 -4.75 2.55 1.71
C LEU A 41 -5.88 1.58 2.11
N LYS A 42 -7.07 2.11 2.45
CA LYS A 42 -8.25 1.29 2.74
C LYS A 42 -8.69 0.48 1.51
N GLU A 43 -8.76 1.12 0.34
CA GLU A 43 -9.11 0.47 -0.92
C GLU A 43 -8.04 -0.56 -1.32
N ALA A 44 -6.75 -0.24 -1.17
CA ALA A 44 -5.65 -1.16 -1.44
C ALA A 44 -5.73 -2.44 -0.58
N LYS A 45 -6.01 -2.30 0.72
CA LYS A 45 -6.26 -3.45 1.62
C LYS A 45 -7.45 -4.29 1.17
N GLN A 46 -8.51 -3.68 0.64
CA GLN A 46 -9.68 -4.38 0.14
C GLN A 46 -9.40 -5.09 -1.19
N ALA A 47 -8.72 -4.42 -2.12
CA ALA A 47 -8.31 -4.99 -3.40
C ALA A 47 -7.40 -6.22 -3.19
N PHE A 48 -6.39 -6.10 -2.31
CA PHE A 48 -5.50 -7.21 -1.96
C PHE A 48 -6.25 -8.44 -1.46
N LYS A 49 -7.22 -8.25 -0.55
CA LYS A 49 -8.06 -9.35 -0.02
C LYS A 49 -8.90 -10.05 -1.08
N LYS A 50 -9.26 -9.33 -2.14
CA LYS A 50 -10.03 -9.87 -3.26
C LYS A 50 -9.14 -10.47 -4.36
N GLY A 51 -7.81 -10.36 -4.24
CA GLY A 51 -6.88 -10.71 -5.32
C GLY A 51 -6.96 -9.75 -6.52
N GLU A 52 -7.51 -8.56 -6.31
CA GLU A 52 -7.56 -7.50 -7.32
C GLU A 52 -6.21 -6.78 -7.39
N LYS A 53 -5.94 -6.16 -8.54
CA LYS A 53 -4.69 -5.44 -8.77
C LYS A 53 -4.69 -4.10 -8.03
N ILE A 54 -3.60 -3.80 -7.33
CA ILE A 54 -3.30 -2.50 -6.74
C ILE A 54 -2.45 -1.72 -7.76
N MET A 55 -2.80 -0.45 -8.01
CA MET A 55 -2.18 0.43 -9.02
C MET A 55 -2.07 1.88 -8.52
#